data_AF-A0AAE8X4G2-F1
#
_entry.id   AF-A0AAE8X4G2-F1
#
_cell.length_a   1.000
_cell.length_b   1.000
_cell.length_c   1.000
_cell.angle_alpha   90.00
_cell.angle_beta   90.00
_cell.angle_gamma   90.00
#
_symmetry.space_group_name_H-M   'P 1'
#
loop_
_entity.id
_entity.type
_entity.pdbx_description
1 polymer ?
#
loop_
_entity_poly.entity_id
_entity_poly.type
_entity_poly.pdbx_seq_one_letter_code
_entity_poly.pdbx_strand_id
1 'polypeptide(L)'
;LIAHVGCVSTAESQQLAMAAARVGFDAVSAVTPFYYPFSFEEHCDHYRAIIDSADGLPMVVYNIPALSGVKLTLDQINTLVTLPGVGALKQTSGDLFQMEQIRRAHPDLVLYNGYDEIFASGLLAGADGGIGSTYNIMGWRYQAIAKAVREGDNATAQRLQSECNKVIDLLIKAGVFRGLKTVLHYMDVVSVPLCRKPFAPVDEKFVPELKALAEQLMAEKR
;
A
#
# COMPACT_ATOMS: atom_id res chain seq x y z
N LEU A 1 6.00 -11.33 5.20
CA LEU A 1 5.57 -11.39 3.79
C LEU A 1 4.04 -11.41 3.76
N ILE A 2 3.42 -10.51 3.00
CA ILE A 2 1.94 -10.43 2.87
C ILE A 2 1.58 -10.75 1.42
N ALA A 3 0.74 -11.75 1.19
CA ALA A 3 0.25 -12.10 -0.14
C ALA A 3 -0.99 -11.29 -0.49
N HIS A 4 -0.91 -10.39 -1.46
CA HIS A 4 -2.13 -9.81 -2.03
C HIS A 4 -2.78 -10.82 -2.99
N VAL A 5 -3.90 -11.39 -2.55
CA VAL A 5 -4.64 -12.49 -3.21
C VAL A 5 -5.96 -12.01 -3.81
N GLY A 6 -6.26 -10.70 -3.75
CA GLY A 6 -7.54 -10.16 -4.17
C GLY A 6 -7.77 -10.22 -5.69
N CYS A 7 -8.88 -10.83 -6.07
CA CYS A 7 -9.46 -10.82 -7.41
C CYS A 7 -10.91 -10.33 -7.33
N VAL A 8 -11.53 -10.00 -8.46
CA VAL A 8 -13.00 -9.76 -8.49
C VAL A 8 -13.74 -11.06 -8.12
N SER A 9 -13.24 -12.20 -8.58
CA SER A 9 -13.78 -13.52 -8.24
C SER A 9 -13.32 -13.95 -6.83
N THR A 10 -14.28 -14.35 -5.99
CA THR A 10 -14.00 -14.97 -4.69
C THR A 10 -13.22 -16.27 -4.85
N ALA A 11 -13.61 -17.13 -5.80
CA ALA A 11 -12.95 -18.43 -6.00
C ALA A 11 -11.48 -18.31 -6.44
N GLU A 12 -11.16 -17.34 -7.31
CA GLU A 12 -9.77 -17.06 -7.68
C GLU A 12 -8.96 -16.56 -6.47
N SER A 13 -9.58 -15.70 -5.66
CA SER A 13 -8.96 -15.17 -4.45
C SER A 13 -8.67 -16.28 -3.42
N GLN A 14 -9.60 -17.23 -3.26
CA GLN A 14 -9.42 -18.43 -2.44
C GLN A 14 -8.30 -19.32 -2.96
N GLN A 15 -8.22 -19.53 -4.28
CA GLN A 15 -7.13 -20.30 -4.89
C GLN A 15 -5.76 -19.70 -4.57
N LEU A 16 -5.64 -18.37 -4.63
CA LEU A 16 -4.42 -17.65 -4.30
C LEU A 16 -4.14 -17.66 -2.79
N ALA A 17 -5.16 -17.58 -1.93
CA ALA A 17 -5.02 -17.69 -0.48
C ALA A 17 -4.49 -19.07 -0.06
N MET A 18 -5.06 -20.16 -0.60
CA MET A 18 -4.55 -21.51 -0.36
C MET A 18 -3.11 -21.67 -0.86
N ALA A 19 -2.75 -21.03 -1.98
CA ALA A 19 -1.38 -21.03 -2.46
C ALA A 19 -0.44 -20.27 -1.51
N ALA A 20 -0.86 -19.12 -0.98
CA ALA A 20 -0.10 -18.34 -0.01
C ALA A 20 0.16 -19.13 1.29
N ALA A 21 -0.85 -19.83 1.81
CA ALA A 21 -0.72 -20.73 2.96
C ALA A 21 0.30 -21.86 2.69
N ARG A 22 0.18 -22.53 1.54
CA ARG A 22 1.10 -23.63 1.16
C ARG A 22 2.57 -23.23 1.08
N VAL A 23 2.87 -21.97 0.72
CA VAL A 23 4.26 -21.50 0.57
C VAL A 23 4.75 -20.68 1.77
N GLY A 24 3.97 -20.61 2.85
CA GLY A 24 4.39 -20.03 4.13
C GLY A 24 4.43 -18.50 4.15
N PHE A 25 3.47 -17.81 3.53
CA PHE A 25 3.26 -16.37 3.78
C PHE A 25 2.82 -16.13 5.23
N ASP A 26 3.07 -14.92 5.76
CA ASP A 26 2.68 -14.56 7.13
C ASP A 26 1.26 -13.99 7.23
N ALA A 27 0.71 -13.52 6.10
CA ALA A 27 -0.62 -12.93 6.01
C ALA A 27 -1.13 -12.94 4.56
N VAL A 28 -2.45 -12.85 4.39
CA VAL A 28 -3.09 -12.60 3.09
C VAL A 28 -3.72 -11.19 3.07
N SER A 29 -3.98 -10.66 1.88
CA SER A 29 -4.65 -9.37 1.70
C SER A 29 -5.53 -9.38 0.47
N ALA A 30 -6.71 -8.78 0.55
CA ALA A 30 -7.60 -8.64 -0.60
C ALA A 30 -8.15 -7.22 -0.72
N VAL A 31 -8.10 -6.68 -1.94
CA VAL A 31 -8.76 -5.42 -2.31
C VAL A 31 -10.26 -5.66 -2.32
N THR A 32 -11.05 -4.67 -1.95
CA THR A 32 -12.50 -4.73 -2.16
C THR A 32 -12.80 -5.07 -3.63
N PRO A 33 -13.55 -6.14 -3.93
CA PRO A 33 -13.81 -6.55 -5.30
C PRO A 33 -14.47 -5.39 -6.08
N PHE A 34 -13.97 -5.16 -7.29
CA PHE A 34 -14.23 -3.94 -8.07
C PHE A 34 -14.91 -4.27 -9.40
N TYR A 35 -15.10 -3.23 -10.24
CA TYR A 35 -15.81 -3.27 -11.53
C TYR A 35 -17.33 -3.42 -11.39
N TYR A 36 -17.81 -4.51 -10.79
CA TYR A 36 -19.23 -4.67 -10.50
C TYR A 36 -19.61 -4.03 -9.15
N PRO A 37 -20.80 -3.45 -9.02
CA PRO A 37 -21.30 -3.01 -7.73
C PRO A 37 -21.77 -4.23 -6.94
N PHE A 38 -21.16 -4.46 -5.78
CA PHE A 38 -21.58 -5.46 -4.81
C PHE A 38 -22.17 -4.77 -3.58
N SER A 39 -23.18 -5.39 -2.98
CA SER A 39 -23.68 -5.03 -1.66
C SER A 39 -22.61 -5.21 -0.59
N PHE A 40 -22.81 -4.59 0.57
CA PHE A 40 -21.86 -4.72 1.68
C PHE A 40 -21.80 -6.15 2.25
N GLU A 41 -22.92 -6.87 2.24
CA GLU A 41 -22.96 -8.28 2.66
C GLU A 41 -22.11 -9.16 1.74
N GLU A 42 -22.20 -8.97 0.41
CA GLU A 42 -21.36 -9.69 -0.56
C GLU A 42 -19.86 -9.40 -0.35
N HIS A 43 -19.48 -8.17 0.03
CA HIS A 43 -18.11 -7.86 0.41
C HIS A 43 -17.68 -8.64 1.66
N CYS A 44 -18.53 -8.70 2.69
CA CYS A 44 -18.22 -9.43 3.91
C CYS A 44 -18.05 -10.93 3.63
N ASP A 45 -18.93 -11.53 2.83
CA ASP A 45 -18.85 -12.94 2.45
C ASP A 45 -17.61 -13.25 1.60
N HIS A 46 -17.23 -12.33 0.70
CA HIS A 46 -15.99 -12.42 -0.04
C HIS A 46 -14.77 -12.51 0.89
N TYR A 47 -14.68 -11.63 1.89
CA TYR A 47 -13.58 -11.68 2.86
C TYR A 47 -13.61 -12.96 3.71
N ARG A 48 -14.79 -13.39 4.20
CA ARG A 48 -14.92 -14.63 4.99
C ARG A 48 -14.43 -15.86 4.22
N ALA A 49 -14.84 -15.98 2.96
CA ALA A 49 -14.45 -17.10 2.11
C ALA A 49 -12.93 -17.15 1.86
N ILE A 50 -12.29 -15.98 1.70
CA ILE A 50 -10.83 -15.90 1.54
C ILE A 50 -10.12 -16.23 2.85
N ILE A 51 -10.62 -15.73 3.98
CA ILE A 51 -10.08 -16.01 5.32
C ILE A 51 -10.09 -17.51 5.60
N ASP A 52 -11.21 -18.20 5.33
CA ASP A 52 -11.34 -19.65 5.47
C ASP A 52 -10.27 -20.39 4.64
N SER A 53 -10.10 -19.99 3.39
CA SER A 53 -9.09 -20.56 2.48
C SER A 53 -7.64 -20.18 2.80
N ALA A 54 -7.42 -19.19 3.69
CA ALA A 54 -6.11 -18.76 4.13
C ALA A 54 -5.56 -19.60 5.29
N ASP A 55 -6.36 -20.55 5.83
CA ASP A 55 -5.96 -21.58 6.79
C ASP A 55 -5.15 -21.03 7.99
N GLY A 56 -5.71 -20.02 8.65
CA GLY A 56 -5.13 -19.39 9.85
C GLY A 56 -4.21 -18.20 9.59
N LEU A 57 -3.87 -17.89 8.34
CA LEU A 57 -3.15 -16.64 8.03
C LEU A 57 -4.07 -15.42 8.25
N PRO A 58 -3.61 -14.38 8.97
CA PRO A 58 -4.41 -13.17 9.18
C PRO A 58 -4.67 -12.43 7.87
N MET A 59 -5.87 -11.87 7.76
CA MET A 59 -6.31 -11.05 6.63
C MET A 59 -5.98 -9.58 6.86
N VAL A 60 -5.40 -8.96 5.83
CA VAL A 60 -5.25 -7.51 5.69
C VAL A 60 -6.29 -7.00 4.70
N VAL A 61 -7.38 -6.41 5.21
CA VAL A 61 -8.37 -5.73 4.36
C VAL A 61 -7.67 -4.60 3.61
N TYR A 62 -7.84 -4.51 2.29
CA TYR A 62 -7.24 -3.45 1.48
C TYR A 62 -8.31 -2.53 0.89
N ASN A 63 -8.41 -1.33 1.46
CA ASN A 63 -9.30 -0.28 1.01
C ASN A 63 -8.54 0.72 0.12
N ILE A 64 -9.00 0.89 -1.12
CA ILE A 64 -8.46 1.87 -2.09
C ILE A 64 -9.60 2.44 -2.97
N PRO A 65 -10.41 3.35 -2.45
CA PRO A 65 -11.62 3.83 -3.15
C PRO A 65 -11.32 4.47 -4.52
N ALA A 66 -10.17 5.14 -4.65
CA ALA A 66 -9.76 5.82 -5.87
C ALA A 66 -9.59 4.87 -7.09
N LEU A 67 -9.24 3.61 -6.86
CA LEU A 67 -9.06 2.61 -7.93
C LEU A 67 -10.15 1.54 -7.94
N SER A 68 -10.73 1.20 -6.80
CA SER A 68 -11.78 0.18 -6.71
C SER A 68 -13.18 0.72 -7.07
N GLY A 69 -13.42 2.02 -6.84
CA GLY A 69 -14.76 2.61 -6.90
C GLY A 69 -15.64 2.29 -5.69
N VAL A 70 -15.18 1.44 -4.76
CA VAL A 70 -15.94 1.03 -3.57
C VAL A 70 -15.79 2.09 -2.49
N LYS A 71 -16.90 2.72 -2.11
CA LYS A 71 -16.96 3.74 -1.05
C LYS A 71 -17.55 3.15 0.22
N LEU A 72 -16.69 2.67 1.11
CA LEU A 72 -17.12 2.15 2.40
C LEU A 72 -17.38 3.29 3.38
N THR A 73 -18.47 3.20 4.14
CA THR A 73 -18.70 4.04 5.31
C THR A 73 -17.77 3.62 6.46
N LEU A 74 -17.62 4.47 7.47
CA LEU A 74 -16.86 4.10 8.68
C LEU A 74 -17.45 2.84 9.34
N ASP A 75 -18.77 2.73 9.46
CA ASP A 75 -19.43 1.55 10.06
C ASP A 75 -19.17 0.27 9.27
N GLN A 76 -19.11 0.37 7.95
CA GLN A 76 -18.75 -0.74 7.07
C GLN A 76 -17.29 -1.14 7.24
N ILE A 77 -16.37 -0.16 7.35
CA ILE A 77 -14.95 -0.44 7.67
C ILE A 77 -14.84 -1.12 9.03
N ASN A 78 -15.51 -0.60 10.06
CA ASN A 78 -15.53 -1.17 11.41
C ASN A 78 -15.99 -2.63 11.42
N THR A 79 -17.04 -2.93 10.64
CA THR A 79 -17.54 -4.29 10.48
C THR A 79 -16.52 -5.19 9.76
N LEU A 80 -15.89 -4.72 8.68
CA LEU A 80 -14.90 -5.52 7.94
C LEU A 80 -13.67 -5.84 8.78
N VAL A 81 -13.12 -4.86 9.50
CA VAL A 81 -11.87 -5.04 10.27
C VAL A 81 -12.06 -5.89 11.53
N THR A 82 -13.31 -6.17 11.91
CA THR A 82 -13.67 -7.02 13.06
C THR A 82 -14.18 -8.41 12.66
N LEU A 83 -14.18 -8.74 11.36
CA LEU A 83 -14.45 -10.10 10.92
C LEU A 83 -13.42 -11.07 11.54
N PRO A 84 -13.84 -12.25 12.05
CA PRO A 84 -12.91 -13.25 12.58
C PRO A 84 -11.82 -13.57 11.56
N GLY A 85 -10.55 -13.43 11.96
CA GLY A 85 -9.38 -13.65 11.09
C GLY A 85 -8.79 -12.39 10.45
N VAL A 86 -9.45 -11.24 10.53
CA VAL A 86 -8.83 -9.97 10.11
C VAL A 86 -7.86 -9.48 11.19
N GLY A 87 -6.64 -9.15 10.77
CA GLY A 87 -5.57 -8.66 11.64
C GLY A 87 -5.09 -7.24 11.30
N ALA A 88 -5.45 -6.70 10.13
CA ALA A 88 -5.00 -5.38 9.72
C ALA A 88 -5.91 -4.72 8.68
N LEU A 89 -5.76 -3.40 8.56
CA LEU A 89 -6.31 -2.60 7.48
C LEU A 89 -5.18 -1.88 6.73
N LYS A 90 -5.11 -2.08 5.42
CA LYS A 90 -4.36 -1.20 4.52
C LYS A 90 -5.30 -0.12 3.98
N GLN A 91 -5.12 1.10 4.46
CA GLN A 91 -5.96 2.25 4.16
C GLN A 91 -5.27 3.16 3.14
N THR A 92 -5.53 2.95 1.84
CA THR A 92 -5.11 3.88 0.77
C THR A 92 -6.23 4.91 0.55
N SER A 93 -6.34 5.84 1.50
CA SER A 93 -7.27 6.98 1.47
C SER A 93 -6.56 8.23 1.98
N GLY A 94 -6.88 9.39 1.39
CA GLY A 94 -6.41 10.70 1.87
C GLY A 94 -7.26 11.28 3.00
N ASP A 95 -8.33 10.59 3.40
CA ASP A 95 -9.19 11.01 4.51
C ASP A 95 -8.53 10.68 5.86
N LEU A 96 -7.73 11.63 6.34
CA LEU A 96 -7.03 11.51 7.62
C LEU A 96 -7.97 11.65 8.83
N PHE A 97 -9.16 12.23 8.66
CA PHE A 97 -10.17 12.22 9.70
C PHE A 97 -10.71 10.80 9.88
N GLN A 98 -11.03 10.10 8.79
CA GLN A 98 -11.40 8.69 8.86
C GLN A 98 -10.27 7.80 9.40
N MET A 99 -9.00 8.09 9.08
CA MET A 99 -7.86 7.39 9.68
C MET A 99 -7.85 7.49 11.21
N GLU A 100 -8.08 8.70 11.74
CA GLU A 100 -8.21 8.93 13.19
C GLU A 100 -9.41 8.19 13.77
N GLN A 101 -10.58 8.25 13.11
CA GLN A 101 -11.78 7.56 13.58
C GLN A 101 -11.57 6.04 13.65
N ILE A 102 -10.87 5.45 12.67
CA ILE A 102 -10.54 4.02 12.67
C ILE A 102 -9.61 3.68 13.83
N ARG A 103 -8.51 4.43 14.02
CA ARG A 103 -7.60 4.19 15.15
C ARG A 103 -8.31 4.32 16.50
N ARG A 104 -9.16 5.33 16.67
CA ARG A 104 -9.91 5.54 17.91
C ARG A 104 -10.91 4.42 18.19
N ALA A 105 -11.56 3.87 17.15
CA ALA A 105 -12.46 2.73 17.28
C ALA A 105 -11.71 1.41 17.52
N HIS A 106 -10.50 1.26 16.95
CA HIS A 106 -9.70 0.03 17.00
C HIS A 106 -8.26 0.32 17.45
N PRO A 107 -8.01 0.53 18.76
CA PRO A 107 -6.69 0.92 19.27
C PRO A 107 -5.56 -0.05 18.94
N ASP A 108 -5.87 -1.35 18.83
CA ASP A 108 -4.90 -2.43 18.61
C ASP A 108 -4.84 -2.93 17.15
N LEU A 109 -5.67 -2.37 16.26
CA LEU A 109 -5.67 -2.76 14.84
C LEU A 109 -4.36 -2.32 14.19
N VAL A 110 -3.71 -3.23 13.46
CA VAL A 110 -2.60 -2.85 12.58
C VAL A 110 -3.15 -2.02 11.43
N LEU A 111 -2.73 -0.76 11.33
CA LEU A 111 -3.31 0.23 10.42
C LEU A 111 -2.23 0.82 9.53
N TYR A 112 -2.17 0.34 8.29
CA TYR A 112 -1.19 0.77 7.31
C TYR A 112 -1.69 1.98 6.51
N ASN A 113 -0.93 3.07 6.55
CA ASN A 113 -1.08 4.15 5.58
C ASN A 113 -0.73 3.66 4.16
N GLY A 114 -1.60 3.95 3.19
CA GLY A 114 -1.46 3.45 1.83
C GLY A 114 -1.10 4.48 0.75
N TYR A 115 -1.12 5.78 1.05
CA TYR A 115 -0.64 6.84 0.15
C TYR A 115 0.71 7.37 0.65
N ASP A 116 1.76 7.17 -0.14
CA ASP A 116 3.14 7.45 0.24
C ASP A 116 3.38 8.95 0.50
N GLU A 117 2.65 9.81 -0.21
CA GLU A 117 2.77 11.28 -0.18
C GLU A 117 2.24 11.94 1.09
N ILE A 118 1.49 11.19 1.91
CA ILE A 118 0.94 11.65 3.19
C ILE A 118 1.38 10.79 4.37
N PHE A 119 2.40 9.94 4.21
CA PHE A 119 2.80 8.96 5.22
C PHE A 119 3.02 9.54 6.62
N ALA A 120 3.80 10.62 6.76
CA ALA A 120 4.02 11.29 8.05
C ALA A 120 2.71 11.75 8.70
N SER A 121 1.82 12.37 7.92
CA SER A 121 0.50 12.83 8.39
C SER A 121 -0.43 11.65 8.72
N GLY A 122 -0.36 10.56 7.97
CA GLY A 122 -1.08 9.32 8.23
C GLY A 122 -0.68 8.69 9.56
N LEU A 123 0.63 8.67 9.87
CA LEU A 123 1.11 8.22 11.18
C LEU A 123 0.59 9.10 12.31
N LEU A 124 0.63 10.43 12.15
CA LEU A 124 0.09 11.37 13.13
C LEU A 124 -1.43 11.21 13.33
N ALA A 125 -2.16 10.83 12.27
CA ALA A 125 -3.59 10.57 12.33
C ALA A 125 -3.93 9.21 12.97
N GLY A 126 -2.97 8.30 13.11
CA GLY A 126 -3.17 7.02 13.83
C GLY A 126 -2.71 5.77 13.08
N ALA A 127 -2.21 5.86 11.85
CA ALA A 127 -1.55 4.71 11.24
C ALA A 127 -0.31 4.30 12.06
N ASP A 128 -0.03 3.00 12.18
CA ASP A 128 1.15 2.47 12.89
C ASP A 128 2.24 1.93 11.95
N GLY A 129 1.99 2.02 10.65
CA GLY A 129 2.93 1.66 9.60
C GLY A 129 2.43 2.08 8.22
N GLY A 130 2.99 1.50 7.17
CA GLY A 130 2.54 1.75 5.81
C GLY A 130 2.91 0.64 4.84
N ILE A 131 2.19 0.60 3.74
CA ILE A 131 2.47 -0.29 2.60
C ILE A 131 2.44 0.58 1.35
N GLY A 132 3.62 0.85 0.80
CA GLY A 132 3.82 1.84 -0.25
C GLY A 132 4.61 1.33 -1.45
N SER A 133 4.36 1.95 -2.60
CA SER A 133 5.02 1.58 -3.86
C SER A 133 6.45 2.09 -3.91
N THR A 134 6.68 3.31 -3.44
CA THR A 134 7.98 4.00 -3.50
C THR A 134 8.99 3.46 -2.50
N TYR A 135 8.55 2.60 -1.58
CA TYR A 135 9.42 1.97 -0.58
C TYR A 135 10.48 1.08 -1.24
N ASN A 136 10.21 0.60 -2.47
CA ASN A 136 11.17 -0.15 -3.28
C ASN A 136 12.47 0.62 -3.53
N ILE A 137 12.41 1.94 -3.70
CA ILE A 137 13.58 2.77 -4.04
C ILE A 137 14.07 3.63 -2.88
N MET A 138 13.23 3.89 -1.88
CA MET A 138 13.57 4.79 -0.76
C MET A 138 12.91 4.42 0.57
N GLY A 139 12.67 3.13 0.83
CA GLY A 139 12.00 2.63 2.04
C GLY A 139 12.61 3.09 3.37
N TRP A 140 13.92 3.33 3.40
CA TRP A 140 14.63 3.84 4.58
C TRP A 140 14.16 5.24 5.00
N ARG A 141 13.74 6.09 4.04
CA ARG A 141 13.18 7.41 4.36
C ARG A 141 11.89 7.28 5.15
N TYR A 142 11.01 6.34 4.79
CA TYR A 142 9.76 6.08 5.51
C TYR A 142 10.00 5.49 6.90
N GLN A 143 11.00 4.61 7.05
CA GLN A 143 11.43 4.14 8.37
C GLN A 143 11.94 5.29 9.25
N ALA A 144 12.73 6.21 8.68
CA ALA A 144 13.24 7.38 9.38
C ALA A 144 12.12 8.38 9.73
N ILE A 145 11.12 8.58 8.86
CA ILE A 145 9.90 9.34 9.18
C ILE A 145 9.19 8.70 10.38
N ALA A 146 8.97 7.39 10.35
CA ALA A 146 8.28 6.70 11.44
C ALA A 146 9.05 6.82 12.78
N LYS A 147 10.39 6.76 12.75
CA LYS A 147 11.24 7.03 13.91
C LYS A 147 11.07 8.47 14.40
N ALA A 148 11.17 9.45 13.51
CA ALA A 148 11.07 10.87 13.84
C ALA A 148 9.70 11.22 14.45
N VAL A 149 8.60 10.69 13.89
CA VAL A 149 7.25 10.87 14.45
C VAL A 149 7.15 10.28 15.86
N ARG A 150 7.67 9.06 16.08
CA ARG A 150 7.67 8.43 17.42
C ARG A 150 8.50 9.20 18.44
N GLU A 151 9.58 9.85 18.01
CA GLU A 151 10.48 10.63 18.87
C GLU A 151 10.03 12.09 19.04
N GLY A 152 8.97 12.52 18.35
CA GLY A 152 8.48 13.89 18.37
C GLY A 152 9.33 14.88 17.54
N ASP A 153 10.26 14.38 16.70
CA ASP A 153 11.06 15.20 15.78
C ASP A 153 10.27 15.54 14.51
N ASN A 154 9.35 16.49 14.67
CA ASN A 154 8.50 16.96 13.58
C ASN A 154 9.30 17.58 12.42
N ALA A 155 10.43 18.22 12.70
CA ALA A 155 11.25 18.86 11.68
C ALA A 155 11.88 17.83 10.74
N THR A 156 12.45 16.75 11.29
CA THR A 156 13.00 15.65 10.49
C THR A 156 11.90 14.91 9.72
N ALA A 157 10.75 14.64 10.36
CA ALA A 157 9.62 13.97 9.71
C ALA A 157 9.12 14.78 8.49
N GLN A 158 8.92 16.09 8.66
CA GLN A 158 8.48 16.99 7.59
C GLN A 158 9.51 17.06 6.46
N ARG A 159 10.80 17.27 6.78
CA ARG A 159 11.86 17.32 5.78
C ARG A 159 11.91 16.05 4.94
N LEU A 160 11.89 14.88 5.57
CA LEU A 160 11.93 13.60 4.87
C LEU A 160 10.67 13.38 4.01
N GLN A 161 9.48 13.72 4.52
CA GLN A 161 8.25 13.65 3.73
C GLN A 161 8.31 14.58 2.51
N SER A 162 8.85 15.80 2.64
CA SER A 162 9.05 16.70 1.50
C SER A 162 10.00 16.11 0.46
N GLU A 163 11.10 15.48 0.86
CA GLU A 163 11.99 14.80 -0.07
C GLU A 163 11.33 13.58 -0.74
N CYS A 164 10.48 12.84 -0.02
CA CYS A 164 9.68 11.77 -0.62
C CYS A 164 8.69 12.33 -1.65
N ASN A 165 8.02 13.45 -1.34
CA ASN A 165 7.02 14.05 -2.22
C ASN A 165 7.64 14.60 -3.50
N LYS A 166 8.84 15.18 -3.46
CA LYS A 166 9.59 15.57 -4.68
C LYS A 166 9.81 14.38 -5.62
N VAL A 167 10.12 13.21 -5.07
CA VAL A 167 10.26 11.97 -5.84
C VAL A 167 8.91 11.52 -6.40
N ILE A 168 7.85 11.57 -5.58
CA ILE A 168 6.50 11.20 -6.00
C ILE A 168 5.98 12.11 -7.12
N ASP A 169 6.26 13.42 -7.09
CA ASP A 169 5.90 14.36 -8.16
C ASP A 169 6.48 13.93 -9.52
N LEU A 170 7.75 13.53 -9.54
CA LEU A 170 8.39 12.99 -10.75
C LEU A 170 7.76 11.67 -11.18
N LEU A 171 7.51 10.76 -10.23
CA LEU A 171 6.91 9.45 -10.51
C LEU A 171 5.47 9.58 -11.03
N ILE A 172 4.68 10.54 -10.57
CA ILE A 172 3.34 10.83 -11.11
C ILE A 172 3.44 11.27 -12.56
N LYS A 173 4.38 12.18 -12.90
CA LYS A 173 4.61 12.64 -14.28
C LYS A 173 5.05 11.52 -15.21
N ALA A 174 5.99 10.68 -14.76
CA ALA A 174 6.53 9.57 -15.55
C ALA A 174 5.57 8.36 -15.61
N GLY A 175 4.67 8.23 -14.63
CA GLY A 175 3.87 7.04 -14.35
C GLY A 175 4.53 6.15 -13.31
N VAL A 176 3.93 6.03 -12.14
CA VAL A 176 4.56 5.55 -10.90
C VAL A 176 5.28 4.21 -11.07
N PHE A 177 4.60 3.14 -11.50
CA PHE A 177 5.21 1.80 -11.55
C PHE A 177 6.37 1.68 -12.53
N ARG A 178 6.22 2.27 -13.73
CA ARG A 178 7.26 2.23 -14.75
C ARG A 178 8.42 3.18 -14.40
N GLY A 179 8.13 4.33 -13.79
CA GLY A 179 9.16 5.23 -13.24
C GLY A 179 9.98 4.55 -12.15
N LEU A 180 9.34 3.88 -11.19
CA LEU A 180 10.01 3.09 -10.14
C LEU A 180 10.90 1.99 -10.75
N LYS A 181 10.38 1.24 -11.72
CA LYS A 181 11.16 0.22 -12.44
C LYS A 181 12.36 0.81 -13.19
N THR A 182 12.22 1.98 -13.80
CA THR A 182 13.33 2.69 -14.46
C THR A 182 14.39 3.13 -13.46
N VAL A 183 14.00 3.66 -12.30
CA VAL A 183 14.95 3.98 -11.22
C VAL A 183 15.68 2.70 -10.77
N LEU A 184 14.96 1.62 -10.50
CA LEU A 184 15.54 0.32 -10.12
C LEU A 184 16.43 -0.28 -11.22
N HIS A 185 16.14 0.00 -12.49
CA HIS A 185 16.99 -0.40 -13.61
C HIS A 185 18.34 0.32 -13.56
N TYR A 186 18.35 1.63 -13.32
CA TYR A 186 19.59 2.40 -13.15
C TYR A 186 20.29 2.16 -11.81
N MET A 187 19.64 1.43 -10.88
CA MET A 187 20.27 0.88 -9.67
C MET A 187 20.78 -0.56 -9.87
N ASP A 188 20.79 -1.06 -11.11
CA ASP A 188 21.20 -2.44 -11.45
C ASP A 188 20.36 -3.55 -10.78
N VAL A 189 19.11 -3.26 -10.41
CA VAL A 189 18.18 -4.22 -9.78
C VAL A 189 17.22 -4.86 -10.79
N VAL A 190 16.67 -4.06 -11.71
CA VAL A 190 15.67 -4.51 -12.69
C VAL A 190 16.26 -4.48 -14.10
N SER A 191 16.40 -5.63 -14.75
CA SER A 191 17.04 -5.70 -16.08
C SER A 191 16.27 -4.96 -17.18
N VAL A 192 14.93 -5.01 -17.15
CA VAL A 192 14.06 -4.38 -18.17
C VAL A 192 12.94 -3.60 -17.47
N PRO A 193 12.91 -2.25 -17.55
CA PRO A 193 12.01 -1.43 -16.76
C PRO A 193 10.58 -1.31 -17.32
N LEU A 194 10.05 -2.37 -17.91
CA LEU A 194 8.72 -2.36 -18.55
C LEU A 194 7.61 -2.82 -17.60
N CYS A 195 6.45 -2.19 -17.74
CA CYS A 195 5.17 -2.71 -17.26
C CYS A 195 4.49 -3.54 -18.36
N ARG A 196 3.56 -4.44 -17.98
CA ARG A 196 2.74 -5.15 -18.96
C ARG A 196 1.79 -4.17 -19.67
N LYS A 197 1.46 -4.47 -20.93
CA LYS A 197 0.40 -3.77 -21.66
C LYS A 197 -0.94 -3.87 -20.86
N PRO A 198 -1.79 -2.84 -20.88
CA PRO A 198 -1.78 -1.67 -21.77
C PRO A 198 -0.87 -0.50 -21.34
N PHE A 199 -0.06 -0.62 -20.28
CA PHE A 199 0.89 0.45 -19.95
C PHE A 199 1.87 0.72 -21.10
N ALA A 200 2.06 2.00 -21.42
CA ALA A 200 3.15 2.45 -22.27
C ALA A 200 4.49 2.43 -21.50
N PRO A 201 5.64 2.38 -22.19
CA PRO A 201 6.94 2.69 -21.61
C PRO A 201 6.97 4.08 -20.96
N VAL A 202 8.04 4.38 -20.22
CA VAL A 202 8.32 5.76 -19.77
C VAL A 202 8.59 6.64 -21.00
N ASP A 203 8.06 7.86 -21.00
CA ASP A 203 8.39 8.88 -22.00
C ASP A 203 9.87 9.27 -21.84
N GLU A 204 10.64 9.19 -22.92
CA GLU A 204 12.10 9.36 -22.92
C GLU A 204 12.56 10.67 -22.26
N LYS A 205 11.73 11.73 -22.32
CA LYS A 205 12.07 13.01 -21.69
C LYS A 205 12.27 12.93 -20.17
N PHE A 206 11.67 11.96 -19.49
CA PHE A 206 11.81 11.76 -18.04
C PHE A 206 13.01 10.87 -17.67
N VAL A 207 13.63 10.18 -18.64
CA VAL A 207 14.73 9.24 -18.38
C VAL A 207 15.94 9.93 -17.71
N PRO A 208 16.39 11.13 -18.12
CA PRO A 208 17.49 11.82 -17.44
C PRO A 208 17.19 12.10 -15.96
N GLU A 209 15.99 12.56 -15.63
CA GLU A 209 15.59 12.84 -14.24
C GLU A 209 15.50 11.56 -13.40
N LEU A 210 14.96 10.47 -13.95
CA LEU A 210 14.86 9.18 -13.26
C LEU A 210 16.25 8.54 -13.05
N LYS A 211 17.19 8.71 -13.98
CA LYS A 211 18.57 8.27 -13.81
C LYS A 211 19.28 9.08 -12.72
N ALA A 212 19.16 10.41 -12.75
CA ALA A 212 19.74 11.26 -11.70
C ALA A 212 19.17 10.92 -10.32
N LEU A 213 17.88 10.61 -10.23
CA LEU A 213 17.25 10.13 -9.00
C LEU A 213 17.86 8.81 -8.52
N ALA A 214 18.13 7.86 -9.43
CA ALA A 214 18.79 6.60 -9.06
C ALA A 214 20.18 6.84 -8.46
N GLU A 215 21.00 7.70 -9.10
CA GLU A 215 22.32 8.08 -8.62
C GLU A 215 22.26 8.75 -7.24
N GLN A 216 21.32 9.69 -7.04
CA GLN A 216 21.09 10.35 -5.76
C GLN A 216 20.77 9.35 -4.65
N LEU A 217 19.80 8.45 -4.89
CA LEU A 217 19.35 7.49 -3.87
C LEU A 217 20.41 6.44 -3.55
N MET A 218 21.22 6.04 -4.53
CA MET A 218 22.38 5.16 -4.29
C MET A 218 23.46 5.84 -3.46
N ALA A 219 23.70 7.15 -3.65
CA ALA A 219 24.64 7.91 -2.86
C ALA A 219 24.15 8.12 -1.41
N GLU A 220 22.85 8.33 -1.21
CA GLU A 220 22.24 8.52 0.13
C GLU A 220 22.24 7.24 0.98
N LYS A 221 22.11 6.07 0.35
CA LYS A 221 22.03 4.78 1.06
C LYS A 221 23.40 4.26 1.54
N ARG A 222 24.50 4.77 0.97
CA ARG A 222 25.87 4.38 1.35
C ARG A 222 26.26 5.00 2.69
#